data_AF-A0A840C3Y4-F1
#
_entry.id   AF-A0A840C3Y4-F1
#
_cell.length_a   1.000
_cell.length_b   1.000
_cell.length_c   1.000
_cell.angle_alpha   90.00
_cell.angle_beta   90.00
_cell.angle_gamma   90.00
#
_symmetry.space_group_name_H-M   'P 1'
#
loop_
_entity.id
_entity.type
_entity.pdbx_description
1 polymer ?
#
loop_
_entity_poly.entity_id
_entity_poly.type
_entity_poly.pdbx_seq_one_letter_code
_entity_poly.pdbx_strand_id
1 'polypeptide(L)' 'MSAPQTDVETQKKRHRIALWGSVLTALFGFVLIMWWVIEEAASVDSPEGADVRIDGRTGEEIQADEPAPVEEPQ' A
#
# COMPACT_ATOMS: atom_id res chain seq x y z
N MET A 1 -4.28 -43.75 -34.98
CA MET A 1 -4.43 -43.37 -33.55
C MET A 1 -5.55 -42.34 -33.49
N SER A 2 -6.71 -42.71 -32.95
CA SER A 2 -7.82 -41.77 -32.72
C SER A 2 -7.50 -40.89 -31.51
N ALA A 3 -7.82 -39.60 -31.61
CA ALA A 3 -7.50 -38.63 -30.56
C ALA A 3 -8.12 -39.02 -29.20
N PRO A 4 -7.42 -38.79 -28.08
CA PRO A 4 -7.97 -39.02 -26.75
C PRO A 4 -9.27 -38.20 -26.55
N GLN A 5 -10.33 -38.86 -26.09
CA GLN A 5 -11.58 -38.21 -25.67
C GLN A 5 -11.35 -37.51 -24.33
N THR A 6 -10.98 -36.23 -24.36
CA THR A 6 -10.86 -35.39 -23.16
C THR A 6 -12.21 -34.75 -22.84
N ASP A 7 -12.94 -35.36 -21.91
CA ASP A 7 -14.16 -34.75 -21.38
C ASP A 7 -13.82 -33.65 -20.35
N VAL A 8 -13.76 -32.43 -20.86
CA VAL A 8 -13.43 -31.21 -20.10
C VAL A 8 -14.50 -30.86 -19.07
N GLU A 9 -15.76 -31.22 -19.33
CA GLU A 9 -16.88 -30.96 -18.41
C GLU A 9 -16.77 -31.80 -17.14
N THR A 10 -16.43 -33.08 -17.29
CA THR A 10 -16.22 -33.99 -16.16
C THR A 10 -15.02 -33.57 -15.32
N GLN A 11 -13.91 -33.12 -15.93
CA GLN A 11 -12.75 -32.59 -15.21
C GLN A 11 -13.09 -31.29 -14.45
N LYS A 12 -13.79 -30.35 -15.09
CA LYS A 12 -14.22 -29.10 -14.45
C LYS A 12 -15.14 -29.37 -13.25
N LYS A 13 -15.97 -30.42 -13.28
CA LYS A 13 -16.82 -30.85 -12.16
C LYS A 13 -16.05 -31.43 -10.97
N ARG A 14 -14.91 -32.07 -11.21
CA ARG A 14 -14.05 -32.58 -10.14
C ARG A 14 -13.11 -31.51 -9.56
N HIS A 15 -12.59 -30.62 -10.40
CA HIS A 15 -11.60 -29.62 -9.98
C HIS A 15 -12.20 -28.27 -9.53
N ARG A 16 -13.51 -28.07 -9.71
CA ARG A 16 -14.20 -26.84 -9.28
C ARG A 16 -14.01 -26.51 -7.80
N ILE A 17 -13.92 -27.51 -6.92
CA ILE A 17 -13.65 -27.26 -5.49
C ILE A 17 -12.27 -26.63 -5.29
N ALA A 18 -11.24 -27.17 -5.96
CA ALA A 18 -9.89 -26.63 -5.88
C ALA A 18 -9.79 -25.22 -6.51
N LEU A 19 -10.47 -25.00 -7.64
CA LEU A 19 -10.54 -23.70 -8.29
C LEU A 19 -11.24 -22.64 -7.43
N TRP A 20 -12.36 -22.99 -6.79
CA TRP A 20 -13.02 -22.08 -5.87
C TRP A 20 -12.21 -21.83 -4.60
N GLY A 21 -11.52 -22.86 -4.10
CA GLY A 21 -10.62 -22.73 -2.96
C GLY A 21 -9.47 -21.76 -3.22
N SER A 22 -8.83 -21.82 -4.39
CA SER A 22 -7.75 -20.89 -4.73
C SER A 22 -8.25 -19.46 -4.88
N VAL A 23 -9.41 -19.26 -5.51
CA VAL A 23 -10.04 -17.94 -5.63
C VAL A 23 -10.38 -17.36 -4.26
N LEU A 24 -10.95 -18.18 -3.36
CA LEU A 24 -11.32 -17.74 -2.02
C LEU A 24 -10.07 -17.36 -1.20
N THR A 25 -9.00 -18.15 -1.27
CA THR A 25 -7.73 -17.84 -0.60
C THR A 25 -7.11 -16.55 -1.12
N ALA A 26 -7.10 -16.35 -2.44
CA ALA A 26 -6.59 -15.12 -3.05
C ALA A 26 -7.41 -13.90 -2.60
N LEU A 27 -8.74 -14.02 -2.60
CA LEU A 27 -9.64 -12.95 -2.15
C LEU A 27 -9.44 -12.63 -0.66
N PHE A 28 -9.28 -13.65 0.18
CA PHE A 28 -9.02 -13.46 1.60
C PHE A 28 -7.71 -12.70 1.85
N GLY A 29 -6.63 -13.10 1.18
CA GLY A 29 -5.34 -12.41 1.26
C GLY A 29 -5.44 -10.96 0.79
N PHE A 30 -6.14 -10.71 -0.32
CA PHE A 30 -6.38 -9.37 -0.82
C PHE A 30 -7.13 -8.49 0.19
N VAL A 31 -8.19 -9.01 0.81
CA VAL A 31 -8.97 -8.28 1.82
C VAL A 31 -8.13 -7.97 3.06
N LEU A 32 -7.31 -8.91 3.53
CA LEU A 32 -6.40 -8.68 4.66
C LEU A 32 -5.39 -7.57 4.38
N ILE A 33 -4.77 -7.59 3.19
CA ILE A 33 -3.82 -6.55 2.79
C ILE A 33 -4.52 -5.20 2.72
N MET A 34 -5.72 -5.14 2.13
CA MET A 34 -6.47 -3.89 2.06
C MET A 34 -6.83 -3.34 3.42
N TRP A 35 -7.31 -4.21 4.31
CA TRP A 35 -7.59 -3.82 5.68
C TRP A 35 -6.35 -3.28 6.38
N TRP A 36 -5.21 -3.96 6.26
CA TRP A 36 -3.96 -3.53 6.89
C TRP A 36 -3.48 -2.17 6.37
N VAL A 37 -3.54 -1.93 5.06
CA VAL A 37 -3.17 -0.64 4.46
C VAL A 37 -4.07 0.49 4.95
N ILE A 38 -5.38 0.25 5.06
CA ILE A 38 -6.33 1.24 5.58
C ILE A 38 -6.02 1.56 7.05
N GLU A 39 -5.74 0.54 7.86
CA GLU A 39 -5.39 0.70 9.27
C GLU A 39 -4.10 1.52 9.46
N GLU A 40 -3.06 1.17 8.70
CA GLU A 40 -1.78 1.89 8.74
C GLU A 40 -1.99 3.36 8.32
N ALA A 41 -2.68 3.61 7.22
CA ALA A 41 -2.95 4.97 6.76
C ALA A 41 -3.78 5.79 7.77
N ALA A 42 -4.63 5.15 8.57
CA ALA A 42 -5.43 5.82 9.60
C ALA A 42 -4.66 6.03 10.91
N SER A 43 -3.62 5.23 11.17
CA SER A 43 -2.88 5.20 12.43
C SER A 43 -1.50 5.87 12.37
N VAL A 44 -1.05 6.30 11.19
CA VAL A 44 0.21 7.04 11.04
C VAL A 44 0.06 8.44 11.62
N ASP A 45 0.76 8.67 12.74
CA ASP A 45 1.04 10.01 13.24
C ASP A 45 2.03 10.73 12.29
N SER A 46 1.97 12.07 12.25
CA SER A 46 2.94 12.85 11.47
C SER A 46 4.35 12.62 12.02
N PRO A 47 5.39 12.53 11.17
CA PRO A 47 6.75 12.31 11.64
C PRO A 47 7.17 13.42 12.61
N GLU A 48 7.85 13.05 13.70
CA GLU A 48 8.39 14.03 14.64
C GLU A 48 9.30 15.02 13.91
N GLY A 49 9.02 16.32 14.07
CA GLY A 49 9.76 17.38 13.39
C GLY A 49 9.36 17.63 11.94
N ALA A 50 8.21 17.12 11.45
CA ALA A 50 7.66 17.48 10.13
C ALA A 50 7.55 19.01 9.93
N ASP A 51 7.26 19.71 11.03
CA ASP A 51 7.10 21.17 11.04
C ASP A 51 8.43 21.91 11.24
N VAL A 52 9.56 21.22 11.33
CA VAL A 52 10.88 21.79 11.63
C VAL A 52 11.81 21.57 10.44
N ARG A 53 12.39 22.66 9.94
CA ARG A 53 13.43 22.66 8.91
C ARG A 53 14.70 23.25 9.51
N ILE A 54 15.87 22.74 9.11
CA ILE A 54 17.15 23.38 9.45
C ILE A 54 17.44 24.50 8.45
N ASP A 55 17.70 25.71 8.95
CA ASP A 55 18.18 26.82 8.13
C ASP A 55 19.58 26.50 7.60
N GLY A 56 19.74 26.47 6.27
CA GLY A 56 21.01 26.21 5.61
C GLY A 56 22.08 27.29 5.80
N ARG A 57 21.71 28.46 6.33
CA ARG A 57 22.63 29.58 6.62
C ARG A 57 23.11 29.60 8.07
N THR A 58 22.22 29.37 9.04
CA THR A 58 22.53 29.50 10.48
C THR A 58 22.63 28.18 11.21
N GLY A 59 22.04 27.10 10.68
CA GLY A 59 21.94 25.81 11.36
C GLY A 59 20.85 25.76 12.45
N GLU A 60 20.02 26.79 12.56
CA GLU A 60 18.91 26.84 13.51
C GLU A 60 17.69 26.05 13.00
N GLU A 61 16.90 25.53 13.95
CA GLU A 61 15.60 24.93 13.69
C GLU A 61 14.58 26.05 13.44
N ILE A 62 14.02 26.10 12.22
CA ILE A 62 12.96 27.03 11.82
C ILE A 62 11.67 26.28 11.50
N GLN A 63 10.52 26.92 11.75
CA GLN A 63 9.24 26.33 11.39
C GLN A 63 9.10 26.27 9.86
N ALA A 64 8.71 25.11 9.32
CA ALA A 64 8.67 24.86 7.88
C ALA A 64 7.68 25.78 7.12
N ASP A 65 6.66 26.28 7.82
CA ASP A 65 5.63 27.21 7.32
C ASP A 65 5.96 28.70 7.54
N GLU A 66 7.05 29.01 8.26
CA GLU A 66 7.47 30.39 8.46
C GLU A 66 8.20 30.89 7.19
N PRO A 67 7.74 31.99 6.55
CA PRO A 67 8.44 32.55 5.41
C PRO A 67 9.83 33.02 5.83
N ALA A 68 10.83 32.75 4.99
CA ALA A 68 12.23 33.09 5.28
C ALA A 68 12.36 34.54 5.80
N PRO A 69 13.17 34.80 6.84
CA PRO A 69 13.41 36.14 7.32
C PRO A 69 13.88 37.01 6.15
N VAL A 70 13.08 38.02 5.80
CA VAL A 70 13.44 38.97 4.75
C VAL A 70 14.59 39.79 5.30
N GLU A 71 15.82 39.50 4.87
CA GLU A 71 16.97 40.37 5.13
C GLU A 71 16.69 41.73 4.47
N GLU A 72 16.29 42.73 5.26
CA GLU A 72 16.24 44.12 4.80
C GLU A 72 17.68 44.58 4.50
N PRO A 73 17.98 45.01 3.26
CA PRO A 73 19.31 45.53 2.94
C PRO A 73 19.50 46.88 3.65
N GLN A 74 20.54 46.95 4.50
CA GLN A 74 21.04 48.19 5.10
C GLN A 74 21.77 49.05 4.07
#